data_AF-A0A2S8FL82-F1
#
_entry.id   AF-A0A2S8FL82-F1
#
_cell.length_a   1.000
_cell.length_b   1.000
_cell.length_c   1.000
_cell.angle_alpha   90.00
_cell.angle_beta   90.00
_cell.angle_gamma   90.00
#
_symmetry.space_group_name_H-M   'P 1'
#
loop_
_entity.id
_entity.type
_entity.pdbx_description
1 polymer ?
#
loop_
_entity_poly.entity_id
_entity_poly.type
_entity_poly.pdbx_seq_one_letter_code
_entity_poly.pdbx_strand_id
1 'polypeptide(L)'
;MIPTMRSLLLLPLLAILLSPLESFAEKEDKPSFVAFPIETGLQQKLLETTDADIYLEIDGDPISADKIVRPEYVLGPQVQARLREIVHDQMLTSPRVYVKVSVTEYFDVRKLTQQMKKRFAETSFEPKLRLKGTVLEGGGTRFADKPDFTLPNHTTKTLTDLRLAGDGFEAFRVTSPLARRLTYGADIFVILDEPITRDFQAFPPIVVAQLKEIVDELAPQARESLLLRCQTTRDGQKAVEEFCSRNWDPNDPFGASLPSPADQFAKQLGFKQCRVGTRIMGIALEDLLGKKAPNFQLQNQDEQEVDLHEFAQGNVTVLNFSGIACAPCQQEAPHLTSLQKQFADQGVKVISVNGYDESPEAIRQNIKQLALEHPIVVMGSKIAREKYTVTSYPMTFFLDRQGVIRDYHHGFDKGDEVTLQRKVEKLLEH
;
A
#
# COMPACT_ATOMS: atom_id res chain seq x y z
N MET A 1 9.94 -54.00 79.01
CA MET A 1 10.59 -52.76 79.48
C MET A 1 10.16 -51.61 78.57
N ILE A 2 9.39 -50.68 79.14
CA ILE A 2 9.17 -49.28 78.69
C ILE A 2 10.54 -48.53 78.82
N PRO A 3 10.88 -47.36 78.20
CA PRO A 3 10.12 -46.31 77.48
C PRO A 3 10.78 -45.95 76.10
N THR A 4 10.32 -45.02 75.24
CA THR A 4 10.04 -43.60 75.49
C THR A 4 9.05 -42.99 74.50
N MET A 5 8.15 -42.23 75.12
CA MET A 5 7.14 -41.31 74.60
C MET A 5 7.72 -39.88 74.62
N ARG A 6 7.08 -38.97 73.87
CA ARG A 6 7.02 -37.49 74.03
C ARG A 6 8.22 -36.67 73.51
N SER A 7 8.08 -35.51 72.88
CA SER A 7 6.98 -34.61 72.47
C SER A 7 7.60 -33.59 71.48
N LEU A 8 6.92 -33.02 70.48
CA LEU A 8 6.18 -31.74 70.53
C LEU A 8 5.59 -31.53 69.10
N LEU A 9 4.27 -31.47 68.92
CA LEU A 9 3.43 -30.26 68.79
C LEU A 9 3.50 -29.50 67.45
N LEU A 10 2.31 -29.39 66.83
CA LEU A 10 1.76 -28.35 65.93
C LEU A 10 1.57 -28.66 64.42
N LEU A 11 0.29 -28.80 64.04
CA LEU A 11 -0.37 -28.50 62.74
C LEU A 11 -0.02 -27.09 62.20
N PRO A 12 -0.36 -26.66 60.95
CA PRO A 12 -1.22 -27.24 59.90
C PRO A 12 -0.69 -27.11 58.43
N LEU A 13 -1.52 -27.56 57.48
CA LEU A 13 -1.67 -27.12 56.08
C LEU A 13 -0.66 -26.10 55.49
N LEU A 14 0.02 -26.49 54.40
CA LEU A 14 -0.04 -25.76 53.13
C LEU A 14 0.45 -26.68 51.99
N ALA A 15 -0.50 -27.21 51.21
CA ALA A 15 -0.18 -27.71 49.88
C ALA A 15 -0.02 -26.50 48.98
N ILE A 16 1.20 -26.20 48.50
CA ILE A 16 1.52 -25.36 47.34
C ILE A 16 3.03 -25.53 47.05
N LEU A 17 3.35 -25.67 45.76
CA LEU A 17 4.68 -25.60 45.12
C LEU A 17 5.62 -26.81 45.28
N LEU A 18 5.72 -27.60 44.21
CA LEU A 18 6.95 -27.74 43.39
C LEU A 18 6.69 -28.73 42.25
N SER A 19 6.16 -28.22 41.13
CA SER A 19 6.36 -28.85 39.82
C SER A 19 7.86 -28.84 39.51
N PRO A 20 8.42 -29.85 38.82
CA PRO A 20 9.83 -29.87 38.51
C PRO A 20 10.18 -28.65 37.66
N LEU A 21 11.26 -27.97 38.05
CA LEU A 21 11.97 -26.98 37.24
C LEU A 21 12.28 -27.60 35.87
N GLU A 22 11.37 -27.42 34.91
CA GLU A 22 11.71 -27.48 33.51
C GLU A 22 12.81 -26.46 33.29
N SER A 23 13.93 -26.96 32.81
CA SER A 23 15.10 -26.18 32.47
C SER A 23 14.70 -24.92 31.73
N PHE A 24 15.10 -23.76 32.24
CA PHE A 24 15.36 -22.59 31.43
C PHE A 24 16.49 -22.95 30.45
N ALA A 25 16.16 -23.72 29.41
CA ALA A 25 16.95 -23.72 28.20
C ALA A 25 16.84 -22.30 27.64
N GLU A 26 17.96 -21.59 27.59
CA GLU A 26 18.10 -20.35 26.85
C GLU A 26 17.48 -20.56 25.47
N LYS A 27 16.35 -19.89 25.22
CA LYS A 27 15.69 -19.85 23.92
C LYS A 27 16.67 -19.10 23.02
N GLU A 28 17.45 -19.81 22.21
CA GLU A 28 18.34 -19.18 21.22
C GLU A 28 17.50 -18.20 20.39
N ASP A 29 17.78 -16.89 20.52
CA ASP A 29 17.21 -15.82 19.70
C ASP A 29 17.67 -15.99 18.24
N LYS A 30 16.99 -16.90 17.51
CA LYS A 30 17.15 -17.06 16.06
C LYS A 30 16.17 -16.12 15.36
N PRO A 31 16.64 -15.28 14.42
CA PRO A 31 15.74 -14.46 13.62
C PRO A 31 14.81 -15.37 12.82
N SER A 32 13.51 -15.08 12.87
CA SER A 32 12.50 -15.76 12.06
C SER A 32 12.42 -15.07 10.71
N PHE A 33 12.45 -15.85 9.62
CA PHE A 33 12.28 -15.33 8.27
C PHE A 33 11.16 -16.07 7.54
N VAL A 34 10.57 -15.41 6.54
CA VAL A 34 9.71 -16.06 5.55
C VAL A 34 10.06 -15.55 4.16
N ALA A 35 10.00 -16.45 3.18
CA ALA A 35 10.20 -16.10 1.78
C ALA A 35 9.15 -16.76 0.89
N PHE A 36 8.54 -15.95 0.02
CA PHE A 36 7.50 -16.36 -0.90
C PHE A 36 7.82 -15.87 -2.33
N PRO A 37 7.51 -16.64 -3.38
CA PRO A 37 7.48 -16.10 -4.73
C PRO A 37 6.40 -15.02 -4.85
N ILE A 38 6.63 -14.03 -5.70
CA ILE A 38 5.63 -13.03 -6.09
C ILE A 38 5.04 -13.47 -7.43
N GLU A 39 3.80 -13.93 -7.40
CA GLU A 39 3.15 -14.65 -8.50
C GLU A 39 1.91 -13.95 -9.06
N THR A 40 1.32 -13.00 -8.32
CA THR A 40 0.06 -12.35 -8.72
C THR A 40 0.14 -10.82 -8.67
N GLY A 41 -0.67 -10.17 -9.51
CA GLY A 41 -0.82 -8.72 -9.53
C GLY A 41 -1.33 -8.15 -8.19
N LEU A 42 -2.15 -8.91 -7.45
CA LEU A 42 -2.56 -8.53 -6.09
C LEU A 42 -1.34 -8.45 -5.15
N GLN A 43 -0.45 -9.43 -5.18
CA GLN A 43 0.75 -9.42 -4.34
C GLN A 43 1.64 -8.21 -4.67
N GLN A 44 1.82 -7.92 -5.95
CA GLN A 44 2.53 -6.72 -6.43
C GLN A 44 1.88 -5.43 -5.91
N LYS A 45 0.55 -5.32 -6.00
CA LYS A 45 -0.22 -4.15 -5.50
C LYS A 45 -0.16 -4.02 -3.97
N LEU A 46 -0.22 -5.12 -3.22
CA LEU A 46 -0.09 -5.13 -1.76
C LEU A 46 1.31 -4.73 -1.29
N LEU A 47 2.34 -5.10 -2.05
CA LEU A 47 3.75 -4.78 -1.77
C LEU A 47 4.19 -3.43 -2.35
N GLU A 48 3.36 -2.80 -3.20
CA GLU A 48 3.70 -1.60 -3.96
C GLU A 48 5.00 -1.77 -4.78
N THR A 49 5.11 -2.90 -5.48
CA THR A 49 6.26 -3.23 -6.33
C THR A 49 5.77 -3.86 -7.63
N THR A 50 6.34 -3.44 -8.76
CA THR A 50 6.01 -3.98 -10.10
C THR A 50 7.12 -4.88 -10.65
N ASP A 51 8.21 -5.02 -9.90
CA ASP A 51 9.47 -5.49 -10.43
C ASP A 51 10.24 -6.38 -9.44
N ALA A 52 9.55 -6.97 -8.47
CA ALA A 52 10.12 -7.98 -7.58
C ALA A 52 9.55 -9.36 -7.91
N ASP A 53 10.40 -10.38 -7.82
CA ASP A 53 10.08 -11.78 -8.10
C ASP A 53 9.93 -12.60 -6.79
N ILE A 54 10.57 -12.14 -5.70
CA ILE A 54 10.58 -12.82 -4.40
C ILE A 54 10.33 -11.81 -3.30
N TYR A 55 9.42 -12.11 -2.38
CA TYR A 55 9.24 -11.40 -1.12
C TYR A 55 10.00 -12.12 -0.01
N LEU A 56 10.86 -11.40 0.71
CA LEU A 56 11.59 -11.88 1.88
C LEU A 56 11.27 -10.96 3.06
N GLU A 57 10.75 -11.52 4.14
CA GLU A 57 10.54 -10.81 5.40
C GLU A 57 11.43 -11.42 6.47
N ILE A 58 12.14 -10.56 7.19
CA ILE A 58 13.07 -10.95 8.24
C ILE A 58 12.67 -10.22 9.51
N ASP A 59 12.29 -10.99 10.52
CA ASP A 59 11.99 -10.53 11.86
C ASP A 59 13.18 -10.91 12.75
N GLY A 60 13.96 -9.90 13.13
CA GLY A 60 15.01 -10.02 14.13
C GLY A 60 14.60 -9.29 15.39
N ASP A 61 15.17 -9.67 16.53
CA ASP A 61 15.18 -8.82 17.72
C ASP A 61 15.70 -7.42 17.33
N PRO A 62 15.22 -6.34 17.96
CA PRO A 62 15.28 -5.01 17.38
C PRO A 62 16.67 -4.68 16.89
N ILE A 63 16.74 -4.47 15.58
CA ILE A 63 17.91 -3.89 14.92
C ILE A 63 18.10 -2.51 15.54
N SER A 64 18.92 -2.46 16.57
CA SER A 64 19.41 -1.21 17.15
C SER A 64 20.31 -0.57 16.11
N ALA A 65 20.19 0.75 15.96
CA ALA A 65 20.88 1.55 14.93
C ALA A 65 22.40 1.30 14.88
N ASP A 66 22.97 0.89 16.02
CA ASP A 66 24.42 0.78 16.24
C ASP A 66 24.91 -0.64 16.57
N LYS A 67 24.02 -1.58 16.93
CA LYS A 67 24.37 -2.99 17.17
C LYS A 67 23.96 -3.83 15.96
N ILE A 68 24.64 -3.56 14.86
CA ILE A 68 24.92 -4.48 13.75
C ILE A 68 23.85 -5.57 13.59
N VAL A 69 22.96 -5.33 12.62
CA VAL A 69 22.42 -6.40 11.76
C VAL A 69 23.57 -7.34 11.44
N ARG A 70 23.71 -8.40 12.23
CA ARG A 70 24.71 -9.44 12.00
C ARG A 70 24.40 -9.99 10.62
N PRO A 71 25.23 -9.70 9.59
CA PRO A 71 24.87 -10.04 8.21
C PRO A 71 24.64 -11.55 8.02
N GLU A 72 25.21 -12.36 8.92
CA GLU A 72 24.96 -13.80 9.06
C GLU A 72 23.49 -14.16 9.34
N TYR A 73 22.68 -13.26 9.89
CA TYR A 73 21.25 -13.47 10.17
C TYR A 73 20.34 -13.10 9.01
N VAL A 74 20.72 -12.09 8.21
CA VAL A 74 19.90 -11.60 7.10
C VAL A 74 19.96 -12.56 5.90
N LEU A 75 21.10 -13.21 5.69
CA LEU A 75 21.32 -14.20 4.65
C LEU A 75 22.05 -15.44 5.18
N GLY A 76 21.57 -15.95 6.32
CA GLY A 76 22.06 -17.20 6.86
C GLY A 76 21.79 -18.38 5.91
N PRO A 77 22.42 -19.55 6.15
CA PRO A 77 22.29 -20.73 5.28
C PRO A 77 20.84 -21.13 4.99
N GLN A 78 19.93 -20.97 5.95
CA GLN A 78 18.52 -21.29 5.82
C GLN A 78 17.79 -20.33 4.86
N VAL A 79 18.02 -19.02 4.97
CA VAL A 79 17.47 -18.01 4.05
C VAL A 79 17.98 -18.28 2.64
N GLN A 80 19.28 -18.52 2.48
CA GLN A 80 19.86 -18.81 1.17
C GLN A 80 19.32 -20.10 0.55
N ALA A 81 19.13 -21.16 1.36
CA ALA A 81 18.54 -22.40 0.88
C ALA A 81 17.11 -22.17 0.36
N ARG A 82 16.28 -21.44 1.13
CA ARG A 82 14.91 -21.12 0.71
C ARG A 82 14.86 -20.24 -0.54
N LEU A 83 15.74 -19.24 -0.65
CA LEU A 83 15.82 -18.41 -1.86
C LEU A 83 16.22 -19.24 -3.08
N ARG A 84 17.19 -20.15 -2.94
CA ARG A 84 17.60 -21.05 -4.04
C ARG A 84 16.47 -21.98 -4.48
N GLU A 85 15.70 -22.50 -3.53
CA GLU A 85 14.50 -23.32 -3.81
C GLU A 85 13.50 -22.53 -4.67
N ILE A 86 13.11 -21.32 -4.24
CA ILE A 86 12.16 -20.47 -5.00
C ILE A 86 12.70 -20.14 -6.39
N VAL A 87 13.99 -19.78 -6.50
CA VAL A 87 14.63 -19.46 -7.77
C VAL A 87 14.61 -20.65 -8.72
N HIS A 88 14.88 -21.85 -8.19
CA HIS A 88 14.87 -23.08 -8.96
C HIS A 88 13.45 -23.41 -9.44
N ASP A 89 12.46 -23.40 -8.53
CA ASP A 89 11.07 -23.75 -8.82
C ASP A 89 10.42 -22.80 -9.83
N GLN A 90 10.79 -21.51 -9.78
CA GLN A 90 10.30 -20.45 -10.66
C GLN A 90 11.16 -20.25 -11.92
N MET A 91 12.26 -21.01 -12.08
CA MET A 91 13.19 -20.92 -13.21
C MET A 91 13.73 -19.49 -13.45
N LEU A 92 14.04 -18.76 -12.37
CA LEU A 92 14.46 -17.36 -12.44
C LEU A 92 15.95 -17.26 -12.81
N THR A 93 16.25 -16.51 -13.88
CA THR A 93 17.63 -16.30 -14.35
C THR A 93 18.33 -15.11 -13.68
N SER A 94 17.57 -14.11 -13.23
CA SER A 94 18.08 -12.92 -12.53
C SER A 94 17.00 -12.38 -11.60
N PRO A 95 16.75 -13.01 -10.43
CA PRO A 95 15.62 -12.61 -9.61
C PRO A 95 15.88 -11.30 -8.88
N ARG A 96 14.78 -10.64 -8.58
CA ARG A 96 14.70 -9.41 -7.82
C ARG A 96 14.00 -9.71 -6.52
N VAL A 97 14.72 -9.53 -5.41
CA VAL A 97 14.21 -9.85 -4.08
C VAL A 97 13.77 -8.55 -3.40
N TYR A 98 12.47 -8.45 -3.08
CA TYR A 98 11.92 -7.44 -2.19
C TYR A 98 12.14 -7.87 -0.74
N VAL A 99 12.92 -7.12 0.02
CA VAL A 99 13.19 -7.45 1.43
C VAL A 99 12.50 -6.46 2.36
N LYS A 100 11.63 -6.98 3.23
CA LYS A 100 11.04 -6.27 4.36
C LYS A 100 11.82 -6.61 5.63
N VAL A 101 12.24 -5.58 6.34
CA VAL A 101 12.96 -5.70 7.61
C VAL A 101 12.18 -4.95 8.68
N SER A 102 11.84 -5.65 9.77
CA SER A 102 11.19 -5.06 10.94
C SER A 102 12.26 -4.54 11.91
N VAL A 103 12.16 -3.27 12.33
CA VAL A 103 13.09 -2.60 13.27
C VAL A 103 12.30 -1.88 14.37
N THR A 104 12.91 -1.62 15.53
CA THR A 104 12.29 -0.78 16.58
C THR A 104 12.99 0.56 16.79
N GLU A 105 14.13 0.79 16.14
CA GLU A 105 14.87 2.04 16.18
C GLU A 105 15.16 2.52 14.76
N TYR A 106 15.41 3.82 14.62
CA TYR A 106 15.80 4.42 13.35
C TYR A 106 17.14 3.84 12.88
N PHE A 107 17.24 3.43 11.62
CA PHE A 107 18.47 2.85 11.05
C PHE A 107 18.79 3.45 9.68
N ASP A 108 20.07 3.42 9.31
CA ASP A 108 20.50 3.85 7.99
C ASP A 108 20.18 2.77 6.93
N VAL A 109 19.07 2.98 6.23
CA VAL A 109 18.60 2.13 5.13
C VAL A 109 19.65 1.97 4.02
N ARG A 110 20.46 3.01 3.74
CA ARG A 110 21.49 2.95 2.69
C ARG A 110 22.64 2.05 3.13
N LYS A 111 23.06 2.16 4.40
CA LYS A 111 24.10 1.30 4.99
C LYS A 111 23.66 -0.16 5.03
N LEU A 112 22.43 -0.44 5.46
CA LEU A 112 21.86 -1.79 5.42
C LEU A 112 21.81 -2.31 3.97
N THR A 113 21.39 -1.46 3.03
CA THR A 113 21.33 -1.81 1.61
C THR A 113 22.68 -2.22 1.04
N GLN A 114 23.75 -1.49 1.38
CA GLN A 114 25.11 -1.82 0.94
C GLN A 114 25.61 -3.12 1.55
N GLN A 115 25.36 -3.37 2.84
CA GLN A 115 25.77 -4.59 3.52
C GLN A 115 25.07 -5.83 2.93
N MET A 116 23.77 -5.72 2.67
CA MET A 116 22.99 -6.79 2.03
C MET A 116 23.50 -7.06 0.61
N LYS A 117 23.71 -6.02 -0.20
CA LYS A 117 24.29 -6.18 -1.55
C LYS A 117 25.63 -6.90 -1.53
N LYS A 118 26.52 -6.55 -0.59
CA LYS A 118 27.81 -7.22 -0.43
C LYS A 118 27.66 -8.71 -0.12
N ARG A 119 26.75 -9.09 0.79
CA ARG A 119 26.52 -10.50 1.13
C ARG A 119 25.87 -11.30 0.02
N PHE A 120 24.95 -10.71 -0.73
CA PHE A 120 24.41 -11.37 -1.93
C PHE A 120 25.50 -11.62 -2.97
N ALA A 121 26.45 -10.71 -3.17
CA ALA A 121 27.60 -10.93 -4.05
C ALA A 121 28.56 -12.04 -3.54
N GLU A 122 28.57 -12.33 -2.23
CA GLU A 122 29.35 -13.43 -1.65
C GLU A 122 28.64 -14.80 -1.77
N THR A 123 27.35 -14.83 -2.13
CA THR A 123 26.63 -16.07 -2.44
C THR A 123 26.90 -16.49 -3.89
N SER A 124 26.84 -17.78 -4.21
CA SER A 124 27.00 -18.33 -5.59
C SER A 124 25.88 -17.92 -6.56
N PHE A 125 25.15 -16.87 -6.20
CA PHE A 125 23.93 -16.38 -6.78
C PHE A 125 23.98 -14.85 -6.70
N GLU A 126 24.00 -14.16 -7.83
CA GLU A 126 23.95 -12.69 -7.87
C GLU A 126 22.53 -12.22 -8.25
N PRO A 127 21.60 -12.07 -7.28
CA PRO A 127 20.31 -11.46 -7.55
C PRO A 127 20.47 -9.95 -7.76
N LYS A 128 19.66 -9.37 -8.66
CA LYS A 128 19.54 -7.92 -8.79
C LYS A 128 18.67 -7.40 -7.64
N LEU A 129 19.29 -6.87 -6.58
CA LEU A 129 18.55 -6.41 -5.40
C LEU A 129 17.89 -5.03 -5.57
N ARG A 130 16.59 -4.98 -5.23
CA ARG A 130 15.89 -3.76 -4.81
C ARG A 130 15.52 -3.86 -3.34
N LEU A 131 16.08 -2.95 -2.53
CA LEU A 131 15.78 -2.86 -1.11
C LEU A 131 14.89 -1.65 -0.85
N LYS A 132 13.68 -1.89 -0.34
CA LYS A 132 12.77 -0.87 0.18
C LYS A 132 12.76 -1.00 1.70
N GLY A 133 13.54 -0.19 2.39
CA GLY A 133 13.47 -0.09 3.85
C GLY A 133 12.12 0.51 4.23
N THR A 134 11.32 -0.22 5.00
CA THR A 134 10.10 0.32 5.61
C THR A 134 10.40 0.48 7.09
N VAL A 135 10.31 1.71 7.60
CA VAL A 135 10.36 1.96 9.05
C VAL A 135 9.00 1.59 9.60
N LEU A 136 8.94 0.67 10.56
CA LEU A 136 7.70 0.39 11.30
C LEU A 136 7.47 1.58 12.25
N GLU A 137 6.62 2.53 11.88
CA GLU A 137 6.04 3.43 12.87
C GLU A 137 5.05 2.63 13.72
N GLY A 138 5.32 2.58 15.03
CA GLY A 138 4.50 1.88 16.01
C GLY A 138 5.05 0.49 16.33
N GLY A 139 5.64 0.36 17.53
CA GLY A 139 6.23 -0.88 18.04
C GLY A 139 5.29 -2.08 17.98
N GLY A 140 5.38 -2.83 16.88
CA GLY A 140 4.77 -4.14 16.76
C GLY A 140 5.51 -5.12 17.64
N THR A 141 4.81 -5.67 18.61
CA THR A 141 5.26 -6.78 19.48
C THR A 141 5.90 -7.91 18.65
N ARG A 142 7.04 -8.46 19.13
CA ARG A 142 7.53 -9.81 18.75
C ARG A 142 6.32 -10.72 18.60
N PHE A 143 6.27 -11.54 17.53
CA PHE A 143 5.18 -12.49 17.23
C PHE A 143 4.37 -12.88 18.48
N ALA A 144 3.29 -12.15 18.74
CA ALA A 144 2.16 -12.74 19.41
C ALA A 144 1.53 -13.61 18.32
N ASP A 145 1.80 -14.92 18.41
CA ASP A 145 1.20 -16.02 17.64
C ASP A 145 0.48 -15.57 16.36
N LYS A 146 1.25 -15.20 15.32
CA LYS A 146 0.64 -15.04 13.99
C LYS A 146 0.20 -16.44 13.53
N PRO A 147 -1.01 -16.60 12.97
CA PRO A 147 -1.50 -17.90 12.53
C PRO A 147 -0.48 -18.54 11.59
N ASP A 148 -0.16 -19.81 11.82
CA ASP A 148 0.62 -20.58 10.87
C ASP A 148 -0.24 -20.75 9.61
N PHE A 149 0.03 -19.94 8.59
CA PHE A 149 -0.71 -19.97 7.32
C PHE A 149 -0.18 -21.10 6.42
N THR A 150 0.17 -22.24 7.01
CA THR A 150 0.47 -23.49 6.32
C THR A 150 -0.83 -24.03 5.72
N LEU A 151 -1.10 -23.68 4.46
CA LEU A 151 -2.08 -24.43 3.67
C LEU A 151 -1.48 -25.81 3.34
N PRO A 152 -2.31 -26.87 3.28
CA PRO A 152 -1.88 -28.17 2.81
C PRO A 152 -1.18 -28.06 1.46
N ASN A 153 -0.14 -28.86 1.24
CA ASN A 153 0.62 -29.00 -0.01
C ASN A 153 -0.24 -29.56 -1.16
N HIS A 154 -1.32 -28.89 -1.53
CA HIS A 154 -2.14 -29.08 -2.72
C HIS A 154 -2.69 -27.68 -3.02
N THR A 155 -2.54 -27.04 -4.18
CA THR A 155 -2.69 -27.55 -5.54
C THR A 155 -2.40 -26.39 -6.51
N THR A 156 -1.73 -26.71 -7.63
CA THR A 156 -1.76 -26.03 -8.96
C THR A 156 -1.33 -24.57 -9.09
N LYS A 157 -0.45 -24.34 -10.08
CA LYS A 157 0.00 -23.08 -10.71
C LYS A 157 -1.13 -22.24 -11.34
N THR A 158 -2.32 -22.21 -10.76
CA THR A 158 -3.53 -21.66 -11.39
C THR A 158 -4.52 -21.10 -10.37
N LEU A 159 -4.04 -20.53 -9.26
CA LEU A 159 -4.85 -19.69 -8.40
C LEU A 159 -4.49 -18.23 -8.68
N THR A 160 -5.01 -17.72 -9.79
CA THR A 160 -4.94 -16.29 -10.09
C THR A 160 -5.86 -15.57 -9.11
N ASP A 161 -5.35 -14.63 -8.32
CA ASP A 161 -6.22 -13.75 -7.54
C ASP A 161 -7.18 -13.06 -8.52
N LEU A 162 -8.46 -13.41 -8.45
CA LEU A 162 -9.47 -12.93 -9.39
C LEU A 162 -9.74 -11.46 -9.09
N ARG A 163 -9.38 -10.58 -10.03
CA ARG A 163 -9.72 -9.15 -10.01
C ARG A 163 -11.15 -8.99 -10.47
N LEU A 164 -11.97 -8.39 -9.63
CA LEU A 164 -13.33 -8.00 -9.93
C LEU A 164 -13.38 -6.48 -9.78
N ALA A 165 -13.37 -5.78 -10.92
CA ALA A 165 -13.37 -4.32 -10.96
C ALA A 165 -14.80 -3.82 -11.11
N GLY A 166 -15.18 -2.85 -10.27
CA GLY A 166 -16.42 -2.08 -10.40
C GLY A 166 -16.10 -0.60 -10.63
N ASP A 167 -17.13 0.22 -10.79
CA ASP A 167 -16.92 1.67 -10.84
C ASP A 167 -16.55 2.15 -9.42
N GLY A 168 -15.30 2.58 -9.24
CA GLY A 168 -14.79 3.15 -7.98
C GLY A 168 -14.20 2.15 -6.98
N PHE A 169 -14.05 0.87 -7.34
CA PHE A 169 -13.35 -0.11 -6.50
C PHE A 169 -12.74 -1.28 -7.27
N GLU A 170 -11.74 -1.91 -6.64
CA GLU A 170 -11.18 -3.19 -7.05
C GLU A 170 -11.33 -4.24 -5.93
N ALA A 171 -11.92 -5.38 -6.25
CA ALA A 171 -12.02 -6.52 -5.33
C ALA A 171 -11.15 -7.70 -5.79
N PHE A 172 -10.54 -8.38 -4.83
CA PHE A 172 -9.66 -9.52 -5.06
C PHE A 172 -10.00 -10.67 -4.14
N ARG A 173 -10.13 -11.88 -4.72
CA ARG A 173 -10.12 -13.12 -3.94
C ARG A 173 -8.71 -13.44 -3.48
N VAL A 174 -8.52 -13.52 -2.17
CA VAL A 174 -7.21 -13.74 -1.55
C VAL A 174 -6.96 -15.23 -1.41
N THR A 175 -6.18 -15.80 -2.32
CA THR A 175 -5.96 -17.25 -2.37
C THR A 175 -4.53 -17.66 -2.06
N SER A 176 -3.54 -16.86 -2.46
CA SER A 176 -2.14 -17.24 -2.29
C SER A 176 -1.66 -17.11 -0.84
N PRO A 177 -0.68 -17.93 -0.40
CA PRO A 177 -0.09 -17.81 0.93
C PRO A 177 0.47 -16.41 1.23
N LEU A 178 1.13 -15.79 0.24
CA LEU A 178 1.69 -14.44 0.38
C LEU A 178 0.56 -13.39 0.50
N ALA A 179 -0.46 -13.47 -0.35
CA ALA A 179 -1.58 -12.52 -0.30
C ALA A 179 -2.36 -12.66 1.01
N ARG A 180 -2.61 -13.89 1.49
CA ARG A 180 -3.22 -14.12 2.81
C ARG A 180 -2.36 -13.53 3.92
N ARG A 181 -1.03 -13.69 3.86
CA ARG A 181 -0.13 -13.06 4.84
C ARG A 181 -0.23 -11.53 4.82
N LEU A 182 -0.17 -10.92 3.64
CA LEU A 182 -0.19 -9.46 3.46
C LEU A 182 -1.54 -8.82 3.80
N THR A 183 -2.62 -9.60 3.77
CA THR A 183 -3.99 -9.18 4.12
C THR A 183 -4.45 -9.68 5.50
N TYR A 184 -3.53 -10.21 6.31
CA TYR A 184 -3.82 -10.77 7.64
C TYR A 184 -4.86 -11.90 7.63
N GLY A 185 -4.92 -12.67 6.55
CA GLY A 185 -5.80 -13.82 6.37
C GLY A 185 -7.21 -13.46 5.90
N ALA A 186 -7.37 -12.31 5.22
CA ALA A 186 -8.63 -11.98 4.56
C ALA A 186 -8.96 -13.01 3.47
N ASP A 187 -10.23 -13.21 3.19
CA ASP A 187 -10.70 -14.04 2.06
C ASP A 187 -10.99 -13.19 0.83
N ILE A 188 -11.48 -11.97 1.06
CA ILE A 188 -11.66 -10.93 0.05
C ILE A 188 -10.95 -9.67 0.51
N PHE A 189 -10.23 -9.06 -0.43
CA PHE A 189 -9.59 -7.77 -0.26
C PHE A 189 -10.21 -6.78 -1.24
N VAL A 190 -10.73 -5.66 -0.74
CA VAL A 190 -11.33 -4.60 -1.55
C VAL A 190 -10.51 -3.33 -1.38
N ILE A 191 -10.18 -2.69 -2.49
CA ILE A 191 -9.57 -1.37 -2.54
C ILE A 191 -10.63 -0.42 -3.07
N LEU A 192 -10.84 0.67 -2.36
CA LEU A 192 -11.66 1.77 -2.85
C LEU A 192 -10.76 2.73 -3.62
N ASP A 193 -11.15 3.06 -4.85
CA ASP A 193 -10.39 3.98 -5.69
C ASP A 193 -10.73 5.44 -5.33
N GLU A 194 -11.97 5.69 -4.89
CA GLU A 194 -12.37 6.99 -4.37
C GLU A 194 -12.02 7.12 -2.88
N PRO A 195 -11.35 8.21 -2.47
CA PRO A 195 -11.01 8.41 -1.07
C PRO A 195 -12.25 8.79 -0.26
N ILE A 196 -12.32 8.26 0.96
CA ILE A 196 -13.29 8.69 1.96
C ILE A 196 -12.95 10.12 2.39
N THR A 197 -13.95 10.98 2.30
CA THR A 197 -13.93 12.41 2.66
C THR A 197 -14.76 12.67 3.91
N ARG A 198 -14.73 13.91 4.42
CA ARG A 198 -15.47 14.34 5.64
C ARG A 198 -16.99 14.17 5.58
N ASP A 199 -17.55 14.16 4.38
CA ASP A 199 -18.99 14.07 4.10
C ASP A 199 -19.45 12.62 3.87
N PHE A 200 -18.53 11.64 3.94
CA PHE A 200 -18.88 10.24 3.85
C PHE A 200 -19.86 9.83 4.95
N GLN A 201 -20.99 9.26 4.54
CA GLN A 201 -22.02 8.72 5.42
C GLN A 201 -22.18 7.21 5.26
N ALA A 202 -22.10 6.73 4.02
CA ALA A 202 -22.21 5.32 3.64
C ALA A 202 -21.63 5.11 2.23
N PHE A 203 -21.35 3.86 1.87
CA PHE A 203 -20.96 3.51 0.51
C PHE A 203 -22.10 3.76 -0.49
N PRO A 204 -21.81 4.26 -1.71
CA PRO A 204 -22.80 4.43 -2.76
C PRO A 204 -23.56 3.11 -3.04
N PRO A 205 -24.91 3.13 -3.21
CA PRO A 205 -25.69 1.91 -3.44
C PRO A 205 -25.21 1.07 -4.62
N ILE A 206 -24.69 1.71 -5.67
CA ILE A 206 -24.11 1.04 -6.84
C ILE A 206 -22.89 0.19 -6.46
N VAL A 207 -21.99 0.71 -5.62
CA VAL A 207 -20.80 0.00 -5.13
C VAL A 207 -21.22 -1.20 -4.27
N VAL A 208 -22.22 -1.00 -3.39
CA VAL A 208 -22.75 -2.09 -2.56
C VAL A 208 -23.35 -3.21 -3.41
N ALA A 209 -24.13 -2.86 -4.43
CA ALA A 209 -24.74 -3.83 -5.33
C ALA A 209 -23.70 -4.63 -6.13
N GLN A 210 -22.71 -3.96 -6.72
CA GLN A 210 -21.63 -4.61 -7.47
C GLN A 210 -20.78 -5.52 -6.57
N LEU A 211 -20.42 -5.08 -5.36
CA LEU A 211 -19.73 -5.92 -4.39
C LEU A 211 -20.57 -7.14 -3.98
N LYS A 212 -21.89 -6.96 -3.85
CA LYS A 212 -22.79 -8.07 -3.49
C LYS A 212 -22.86 -9.13 -4.59
N GLU A 213 -22.97 -8.74 -5.85
CA GLU A 213 -22.94 -9.67 -7.00
C GLU A 213 -21.67 -10.52 -6.98
N ILE A 214 -20.52 -9.87 -6.81
CA ILE A 214 -19.20 -10.49 -6.69
C ILE A 214 -19.16 -11.48 -5.52
N VAL A 215 -19.62 -11.07 -4.34
CA VAL A 215 -19.57 -11.90 -3.14
C VAL A 215 -20.52 -13.08 -3.24
N ASP A 216 -21.65 -12.93 -3.94
CA ASP A 216 -22.62 -14.00 -4.11
C ASP A 216 -22.10 -15.18 -4.94
N GLU A 217 -21.10 -14.96 -5.80
CA GLU A 217 -20.38 -16.03 -6.50
C GLU A 217 -19.45 -16.86 -5.59
N LEU A 218 -19.08 -16.34 -4.42
CA LEU A 218 -18.21 -17.04 -3.48
C LEU A 218 -19.00 -18.04 -2.64
N ALA A 219 -18.45 -19.24 -2.45
CA ALA A 219 -19.06 -20.20 -1.53
C ALA A 219 -19.19 -19.63 -0.10
N PRO A 220 -20.26 -19.93 0.67
CA PRO A 220 -20.47 -19.36 2.00
C PRO A 220 -19.27 -19.53 2.96
N GLN A 221 -18.58 -20.66 2.88
CA GLN A 221 -17.37 -20.95 3.66
C GLN A 221 -16.15 -20.08 3.32
N ALA A 222 -16.19 -19.33 2.21
CA ALA A 222 -15.17 -18.36 1.81
C ALA A 222 -15.52 -16.91 2.21
N ARG A 223 -16.55 -16.72 3.04
CA ARG A 223 -17.03 -15.41 3.52
C ARG A 223 -16.76 -15.23 5.03
N GLU A 224 -15.55 -15.55 5.49
CA GLU A 224 -15.21 -15.37 6.91
C GLU A 224 -14.74 -13.94 7.17
N SER A 225 -13.79 -13.45 6.36
CA SER A 225 -13.10 -12.17 6.61
C SER A 225 -13.00 -11.28 5.37
N LEU A 226 -13.51 -10.05 5.48
CA LEU A 226 -13.36 -8.98 4.50
C LEU A 226 -12.29 -7.99 4.97
N LEU A 227 -11.32 -7.67 4.11
CA LEU A 227 -10.40 -6.55 4.32
C LEU A 227 -10.73 -5.42 3.34
N LEU A 228 -11.12 -4.27 3.87
CA LEU A 228 -11.28 -3.04 3.13
C LEU A 228 -10.01 -2.20 3.25
N ARG A 229 -9.46 -1.77 2.11
CA ARG A 229 -8.47 -0.69 2.06
C ARG A 229 -9.21 0.59 1.66
N CYS A 230 -9.45 1.43 2.66
CA CYS A 230 -10.01 2.74 2.45
C CYS A 230 -8.87 3.73 2.18
N GLN A 231 -8.91 4.34 1.00
CA GLN A 231 -8.17 5.58 0.80
C GLN A 231 -8.87 6.69 1.57
N THR A 232 -8.12 7.59 2.20
CA THR A 232 -8.69 8.69 2.98
C THR A 232 -7.87 9.96 2.85
N THR A 233 -8.56 11.09 2.91
CA THR A 233 -7.98 12.44 3.05
C THR A 233 -7.68 12.71 4.54
N ARG A 234 -7.04 13.83 4.95
CA ARG A 234 -6.90 14.17 6.41
C ARG A 234 -8.25 14.38 7.01
N ASP A 235 -9.08 15.11 6.29
CA ASP A 235 -10.37 15.55 6.80
C ASP A 235 -11.33 14.36 6.82
N GLY A 236 -11.18 13.44 5.87
CA GLY A 236 -11.85 12.14 5.85
C GLY A 236 -11.31 11.14 6.88
N GLN A 237 -10.14 11.38 7.48
CA GLN A 237 -9.58 10.45 8.48
C GLN A 237 -10.56 10.25 9.63
N LYS A 238 -11.19 11.33 10.10
CA LYS A 238 -12.20 11.26 11.15
C LYS A 238 -13.44 10.47 10.69
N ALA A 239 -13.86 10.64 9.44
CA ALA A 239 -14.98 9.87 8.89
C ALA A 239 -14.64 8.38 8.79
N VAL A 240 -13.40 8.02 8.45
CA VAL A 240 -12.96 6.62 8.47
C VAL A 240 -12.85 6.09 9.90
N GLU A 241 -12.33 6.89 10.84
CA GLU A 241 -12.29 6.53 12.26
C GLU A 241 -13.71 6.29 12.79
N GLU A 242 -14.67 7.17 12.49
CA GLU A 242 -16.08 7.01 12.84
C GLU A 242 -16.68 5.75 12.18
N PHE A 243 -16.40 5.52 10.90
CA PHE A 243 -16.84 4.32 10.15
C PHE A 243 -16.29 3.01 10.75
N CYS A 244 -15.05 3.03 11.25
CA CYS A 244 -14.41 1.89 11.90
C CYS A 244 -14.73 1.82 13.40
N SER A 245 -15.18 2.92 14.00
CA SER A 245 -15.39 2.99 15.44
C SER A 245 -16.54 2.11 15.84
N ARG A 246 -16.31 1.32 16.89
CA ARG A 246 -17.41 0.72 17.64
C ARG A 246 -18.00 1.85 18.47
N ASN A 247 -19.30 2.08 18.36
CA ASN A 247 -19.97 3.05 19.23
C ASN A 247 -19.73 2.63 20.67
N TRP A 248 -18.88 3.37 21.37
CA TRP A 248 -18.58 3.17 22.78
C TRP A 248 -19.82 3.51 23.59
N ASP A 249 -20.43 2.51 24.23
CA ASP A 249 -21.51 2.71 25.20
C ASP A 249 -20.89 2.86 26.60
N PRO A 250 -20.96 4.05 27.24
CA PRO A 250 -20.44 4.23 28.58
C PRO A 250 -21.15 3.39 29.64
N ASN A 251 -22.30 2.77 29.33
CA ASN A 251 -23.06 1.90 30.24
C ASN A 251 -22.75 0.40 30.05
N ASP A 252 -21.96 0.02 29.03
CA ASP A 252 -21.53 -1.37 28.81
C ASP A 252 -20.00 -1.45 28.58
N PRO A 253 -19.21 -1.31 29.65
CA PRO A 253 -17.75 -1.29 29.57
C PRO A 253 -17.09 -2.67 29.36
N PHE A 254 -17.85 -3.78 29.38
CA PHE A 254 -17.29 -5.15 29.36
C PHE A 254 -17.87 -6.10 28.30
N GLY A 255 -18.78 -5.65 27.43
CA GLY A 255 -19.13 -6.35 26.18
C GLY A 255 -20.64 -6.42 25.99
N ALA A 256 -21.20 -5.69 25.04
CA ALA A 256 -21.07 -5.88 23.60
C ALA A 256 -21.10 -4.52 22.88
N SER A 257 -19.94 -4.05 22.43
CA SER A 257 -19.85 -2.86 21.57
C SER A 257 -20.75 -3.07 20.35
N LEU A 258 -21.61 -2.10 20.05
CA LEU A 258 -22.40 -2.13 18.81
C LEU A 258 -21.48 -2.36 17.61
N PRO A 259 -21.88 -3.17 16.61
CA PRO A 259 -21.07 -3.39 15.42
C PRO A 259 -20.79 -2.05 14.76
N SER A 260 -19.52 -1.79 14.42
CA SER A 260 -19.13 -0.59 13.69
C SER A 260 -19.90 -0.51 12.36
N PRO A 261 -20.07 0.68 11.77
CA PRO A 261 -20.59 0.79 10.40
C PRO A 261 -19.89 -0.16 9.41
N ALA A 262 -18.57 -0.36 9.56
CA ALA A 262 -17.80 -1.34 8.79
C ALA A 262 -18.25 -2.80 9.03
N ASP A 263 -18.48 -3.20 10.28
CA ASP A 263 -18.97 -4.54 10.63
C ASP A 263 -20.39 -4.77 10.07
N GLN A 264 -21.24 -3.74 10.12
CA GLN A 264 -22.59 -3.80 9.56
C GLN A 264 -22.56 -3.97 8.04
N PHE A 265 -21.69 -3.21 7.37
CA PHE A 265 -21.46 -3.33 5.93
C PHE A 265 -20.98 -4.73 5.54
N ALA A 266 -19.98 -5.28 6.24
CA ALA A 266 -19.50 -6.63 5.98
C ALA A 266 -20.60 -7.69 6.20
N LYS A 267 -21.43 -7.53 7.24
CA LYS A 267 -22.57 -8.41 7.50
C LYS A 267 -23.63 -8.36 6.38
N GLN A 268 -23.88 -7.18 5.81
CA GLN A 268 -24.78 -7.05 4.65
C GLN A 268 -24.27 -7.82 3.42
N LEU A 269 -22.95 -7.91 3.25
CA LEU A 269 -22.31 -8.72 2.21
C LEU A 269 -22.20 -10.21 2.59
N GLY A 270 -22.53 -10.60 3.83
CA GLY A 270 -22.49 -11.98 4.30
C GLY A 270 -21.16 -12.41 4.92
N PHE A 271 -20.29 -11.47 5.30
CA PHE A 271 -19.06 -11.75 6.04
C PHE A 271 -19.28 -11.70 7.56
N LYS A 272 -18.44 -12.43 8.31
CA LYS A 272 -18.50 -12.44 9.78
C LYS A 272 -17.72 -11.28 10.42
N GLN A 273 -16.67 -10.81 9.77
CA GLN A 273 -15.84 -9.71 10.26
C GLN A 273 -15.36 -8.82 9.12
N CYS A 274 -15.20 -7.53 9.43
CA CYS A 274 -14.54 -6.55 8.58
C CYS A 274 -13.23 -6.11 9.25
N ARG A 275 -12.16 -6.03 8.47
CA ARG A 275 -10.98 -5.24 8.82
C ARG A 275 -10.90 -4.07 7.88
N VAL A 276 -10.50 -2.92 8.41
CA VAL A 276 -10.29 -1.72 7.62
C VAL A 276 -8.84 -1.30 7.78
N GLY A 277 -8.13 -1.24 6.66
CA GLY A 277 -6.83 -0.59 6.56
C GLY A 277 -7.02 0.78 5.93
N THR A 278 -6.44 1.81 6.52
CA THR A 278 -6.49 3.16 5.96
C THR A 278 -5.20 3.48 5.24
N ARG A 279 -5.31 4.15 4.09
CA ARG A 279 -4.20 4.82 3.44
C ARG A 279 -4.49 6.30 3.41
N ILE A 280 -3.76 7.06 4.21
CA ILE A 280 -3.81 8.52 4.16
C ILE A 280 -3.11 8.95 2.87
N MET A 281 -3.85 9.56 1.95
CA MET A 281 -3.32 9.91 0.62
C MET A 281 -2.56 11.24 0.59
N GLY A 282 -2.64 12.07 1.64
CA GLY A 282 -2.16 13.45 1.61
C GLY A 282 -3.30 14.45 1.54
N ILE A 283 -3.04 15.71 1.91
CA ILE A 283 -4.06 16.59 2.53
C ILE A 283 -3.76 18.03 2.15
N ALA A 284 -4.48 18.50 1.14
CA ALA A 284 -5.33 19.70 1.06
C ALA A 284 -5.98 19.74 -0.34
N LEU A 285 -6.24 18.57 -0.94
CA LEU A 285 -6.65 18.44 -2.35
C LEU A 285 -8.14 18.71 -2.54
N GLU A 286 -8.96 18.28 -1.59
CA GLU A 286 -10.39 18.61 -1.54
C GLU A 286 -10.61 20.09 -1.28
N ASP A 287 -9.67 20.72 -0.56
CA ASP A 287 -9.66 22.16 -0.39
C ASP A 287 -9.44 22.89 -1.72
N LEU A 288 -8.92 22.22 -2.75
CA LEU A 288 -8.80 22.81 -4.08
C LEU A 288 -10.04 22.54 -4.93
N LEU A 289 -10.82 21.49 -4.63
CA LEU A 289 -12.05 21.16 -5.35
C LEU A 289 -13.06 22.31 -5.26
N GLY A 290 -13.64 22.66 -6.40
CA GLY A 290 -14.57 23.78 -6.53
C GLY A 290 -13.91 25.16 -6.43
N LYS A 291 -12.59 25.24 -6.21
CA LYS A 291 -11.83 26.50 -6.20
C LYS A 291 -11.03 26.67 -7.49
N LYS A 292 -10.74 27.93 -7.83
CA LYS A 292 -9.85 28.24 -8.95
C LYS A 292 -8.46 27.66 -8.66
N ALA A 293 -7.86 26.99 -9.64
CA ALA A 293 -6.56 26.36 -9.49
C ALA A 293 -5.50 27.40 -9.06
N PRO A 294 -4.66 27.12 -8.05
CA PRO A 294 -3.60 28.04 -7.64
C PRO A 294 -2.66 28.38 -8.81
N ASN A 295 -2.52 29.66 -9.14
CA ASN A 295 -1.70 30.05 -10.29
C ASN A 295 -0.21 29.78 -10.07
N PHE A 296 0.54 29.61 -11.15
CA PHE A 296 1.98 29.65 -11.19
C PHE A 296 2.46 30.30 -12.48
N GLN A 297 3.66 30.88 -12.43
CA GLN A 297 4.41 31.38 -13.58
C GLN A 297 5.78 30.73 -13.52
N LEU A 298 6.02 29.80 -14.43
CA LEU A 298 7.21 28.97 -14.46
C LEU A 298 7.62 28.74 -15.91
N GLN A 299 8.86 28.34 -16.14
CA GLN A 299 9.34 28.03 -17.49
C GLN A 299 8.95 26.60 -17.88
N ASN A 300 8.73 26.37 -19.17
CA ASN A 300 8.63 25.02 -19.73
C ASN A 300 10.01 24.46 -20.12
N GLN A 301 10.02 23.25 -20.65
CA GLN A 301 11.23 22.56 -21.13
C GLN A 301 12.02 23.32 -22.21
N ASP A 302 11.37 24.27 -22.90
CA ASP A 302 11.94 25.10 -23.97
C ASP A 302 12.23 26.52 -23.48
N GLU A 303 12.30 26.71 -22.16
CA GLU A 303 12.61 27.98 -21.48
C GLU A 303 11.57 29.09 -21.72
N GLN A 304 10.39 28.74 -22.23
CA GLN A 304 9.29 29.67 -22.41
C GLN A 304 8.50 29.80 -21.10
N GLU A 305 8.15 31.03 -20.74
CA GLU A 305 7.30 31.28 -19.57
C GLU A 305 5.86 30.78 -19.82
N VAL A 306 5.30 30.11 -18.82
CA VAL A 306 3.94 29.58 -18.83
C VAL A 306 3.23 30.04 -17.57
N ASP A 307 2.15 30.80 -17.77
CA ASP A 307 1.16 31.12 -16.74
C ASP A 307 -0.01 30.14 -16.81
N LEU A 308 -0.34 29.47 -15.70
CA LEU A 308 -1.40 28.46 -15.70
C LEU A 308 -2.77 29.06 -16.02
N HIS A 309 -3.09 30.25 -15.48
CA HIS A 309 -4.40 30.87 -15.69
C HIS A 309 -4.58 31.30 -17.14
N GLU A 310 -3.55 31.85 -17.78
CA GLU A 310 -3.56 32.16 -19.20
C GLU A 310 -3.68 30.88 -20.04
N PHE A 311 -2.90 29.85 -19.72
CA PHE A 311 -2.93 28.57 -20.42
C PHE A 311 -4.32 27.92 -20.40
N ALA A 312 -4.96 27.92 -19.23
CA ALA A 312 -6.25 27.28 -18.99
C ALA A 312 -7.46 28.11 -19.45
N GLN A 313 -7.29 29.39 -19.78
CA GLN A 313 -8.42 30.29 -20.05
C GLN A 313 -9.31 29.78 -21.19
N GLY A 314 -10.58 29.47 -20.87
CA GLY A 314 -11.57 29.00 -21.83
C GLY A 314 -11.40 27.54 -22.27
N ASN A 315 -10.44 26.81 -21.71
CA ASN A 315 -10.13 25.42 -22.04
C ASN A 315 -10.40 24.50 -20.87
N VAL A 316 -10.87 23.28 -21.13
CA VAL A 316 -10.78 22.21 -20.14
C VAL A 316 -9.31 21.83 -20.03
N THR A 317 -8.75 21.90 -18.83
CA THR A 317 -7.30 21.73 -18.63
C THR A 317 -7.02 20.52 -17.75
N VAL A 318 -6.19 19.61 -18.26
CA VAL A 318 -5.63 18.49 -17.50
C VAL A 318 -4.26 18.91 -17.00
N LEU A 319 -4.16 19.19 -15.70
CA LEU A 319 -2.94 19.63 -15.02
C LEU A 319 -2.31 18.43 -14.31
N ASN A 320 -1.24 17.87 -14.86
CA ASN A 320 -0.56 16.71 -14.30
C ASN A 320 0.70 17.13 -13.53
N PHE A 321 0.92 16.58 -12.35
CA PHE A 321 2.17 16.69 -11.61
C PHE A 321 2.93 15.36 -11.73
N SER A 322 4.17 15.43 -12.18
CA SER A 322 4.89 14.28 -12.73
C SER A 322 6.38 14.28 -12.38
N GLY A 323 7.10 13.28 -12.89
CA GLY A 323 8.56 13.22 -12.85
C GLY A 323 9.08 12.16 -13.81
N ILE A 324 10.15 12.45 -14.54
CA ILE A 324 10.70 11.53 -15.55
C ILE A 324 11.37 10.32 -14.90
N ALA A 325 11.78 10.41 -13.62
CA ALA A 325 12.29 9.28 -12.85
C ALA A 325 11.20 8.36 -12.24
N CYS A 326 9.92 8.70 -12.41
CA CYS A 326 8.79 7.96 -11.84
C CYS A 326 8.18 7.01 -12.88
N ALA A 327 8.22 5.70 -12.60
CA ALA A 327 7.74 4.69 -13.56
C ALA A 327 6.24 4.78 -13.87
N PRO A 328 5.33 4.96 -12.89
CA PRO A 328 3.90 5.20 -13.20
C PRO A 328 3.68 6.46 -14.03
N CYS A 329 4.47 7.52 -13.79
CA CYS A 329 4.40 8.77 -14.54
C CYS A 329 4.76 8.59 -16.03
N GLN A 330 5.80 7.78 -16.30
CA GLN A 330 6.17 7.43 -17.68
C GLN A 330 5.09 6.61 -18.39
N GLN A 331 4.33 5.79 -17.65
CA GLN A 331 3.21 5.03 -18.20
C GLN A 331 2.02 5.94 -18.52
N GLU A 332 1.70 6.92 -17.67
CA GLU A 332 0.59 7.86 -17.86
C GLU A 332 0.83 8.85 -19.02
N ALA A 333 2.06 9.38 -19.16
CA ALA A 333 2.34 10.52 -20.02
C ALA A 333 1.91 10.38 -21.51
N PRO A 334 2.08 9.22 -22.18
CA PRO A 334 1.57 9.01 -23.53
C PRO A 334 0.03 9.10 -23.61
N HIS A 335 -0.67 8.62 -22.58
CA HIS A 335 -2.14 8.68 -22.52
C HIS A 335 -2.64 10.13 -22.37
N LEU A 336 -1.95 10.96 -21.59
CA LEU A 336 -2.26 12.40 -21.51
C LEU A 336 -2.11 13.08 -22.88
N THR A 337 -1.04 12.77 -23.62
CA THR A 337 -0.87 13.28 -24.99
C THR A 337 -2.01 12.81 -25.91
N SER A 338 -2.43 11.55 -25.79
CA SER A 338 -3.56 11.02 -26.54
C SER A 338 -4.87 11.74 -26.21
N LEU A 339 -5.13 12.02 -24.92
CA LEU A 339 -6.30 12.78 -24.48
C LEU A 339 -6.33 14.19 -25.09
N GLN A 340 -5.20 14.91 -25.06
CA GLN A 340 -5.11 16.22 -25.70
C GLN A 340 -5.45 16.15 -27.19
N LYS A 341 -4.90 15.17 -27.91
CA LYS A 341 -5.16 14.99 -29.35
C LYS A 341 -6.62 14.67 -29.63
N GLN A 342 -7.19 13.74 -28.87
CA GLN A 342 -8.56 13.27 -29.07
C GLN A 342 -9.60 14.38 -28.85
N PHE A 343 -9.37 15.25 -27.87
CA PHE A 343 -10.32 16.30 -27.50
C PHE A 343 -9.85 17.72 -27.87
N ALA A 344 -8.86 17.85 -28.76
CA ALA A 344 -8.30 19.13 -29.19
C ALA A 344 -9.38 20.09 -29.72
N ASP A 345 -10.25 19.59 -30.60
CA ASP A 345 -11.34 20.36 -31.21
C ASP A 345 -12.43 20.81 -30.21
N GLN A 346 -12.46 20.20 -29.03
CA GLN A 346 -13.39 20.50 -27.95
C GLN A 346 -12.79 21.45 -26.90
N GLY A 347 -11.54 21.88 -27.10
CA GLY A 347 -10.84 22.82 -26.22
C GLY A 347 -10.21 22.16 -25.00
N VAL A 348 -9.74 20.91 -25.12
CA VAL A 348 -8.95 20.26 -24.06
C VAL A 348 -7.47 20.53 -24.24
N LYS A 349 -6.81 20.96 -23.16
CA LYS A 349 -5.35 21.15 -23.10
C LYS A 349 -4.75 20.36 -21.95
N VAL A 350 -3.53 19.88 -22.15
CA VAL A 350 -2.75 19.18 -21.12
C VAL A 350 -1.53 20.02 -20.80
N ILE A 351 -1.19 20.10 -19.51
CA ILE A 351 0.07 20.68 -19.03
C ILE A 351 0.60 19.82 -17.89
N SER A 352 1.88 19.47 -17.97
CA SER A 352 2.55 18.69 -16.94
C SER A 352 3.50 19.58 -16.15
N VAL A 353 3.62 19.36 -14.85
CA VAL A 353 4.50 20.09 -13.93
C VAL A 353 5.50 19.10 -13.38
N ASN A 354 6.78 19.34 -13.66
CA ASN A 354 7.85 18.50 -13.20
C ASN A 354 8.14 18.73 -11.70
N GLY A 355 7.74 17.77 -10.87
CA GLY A 355 7.77 17.87 -9.42
C GLY A 355 9.06 17.33 -8.76
N TYR A 356 9.95 16.70 -9.53
CA TYR A 356 11.26 16.23 -9.07
C TYR A 356 12.42 17.16 -9.48
N ASP A 357 12.11 18.28 -10.15
CA ASP A 357 13.07 19.29 -10.60
C ASP A 357 14.24 18.73 -11.43
N GLU A 358 14.01 17.65 -12.20
CA GLU A 358 14.95 17.23 -13.25
C GLU A 358 15.22 18.36 -14.26
N SER A 359 16.39 18.30 -14.89
CA SER A 359 16.85 19.34 -15.79
C SER A 359 15.99 19.43 -17.06
N PRO A 360 15.82 20.63 -17.66
CA PRO A 360 15.11 20.80 -18.93
C PRO A 360 15.61 19.87 -20.03
N GLU A 361 16.92 19.60 -20.07
CA GLU A 361 17.51 18.69 -21.06
C GLU A 361 17.03 17.24 -20.88
N ALA A 362 16.98 16.74 -19.65
CA ALA A 362 16.47 15.40 -19.38
C ALA A 362 14.98 15.28 -19.73
N ILE A 363 14.21 16.35 -19.48
CA ILE A 363 12.79 16.44 -19.85
C ILE A 363 12.62 16.42 -21.38
N ARG A 364 13.41 17.21 -22.12
CA ARG A 364 13.37 17.20 -23.61
C ARG A 364 13.71 15.84 -24.19
N GLN A 365 14.66 15.12 -23.59
CA GLN A 365 14.96 13.75 -24.01
C GLN A 365 13.78 12.80 -23.77
N ASN A 366 13.14 12.90 -22.60
CA ASN A 366 11.97 12.10 -22.27
C ASN A 366 10.78 12.40 -23.20
N ILE A 367 10.53 13.68 -23.53
CA ILE A 367 9.51 14.11 -24.48
C ILE A 367 9.74 13.46 -25.85
N LYS A 368 10.98 13.44 -26.34
CA LYS A 368 11.34 12.78 -27.61
C LYS A 368 11.14 11.27 -27.55
N GLN A 369 11.55 10.63 -26.46
CA GLN A 369 11.44 9.18 -26.29
C GLN A 369 9.98 8.70 -26.24
N LEU A 370 9.12 9.45 -25.58
CA LEU A 370 7.70 9.11 -25.39
C LEU A 370 6.77 9.79 -26.40
N ALA A 371 7.30 10.55 -27.35
CA ALA A 371 6.55 11.34 -28.34
C ALA A 371 5.45 12.21 -27.70
N LEU A 372 5.80 12.92 -26.62
CA LEU A 372 4.87 13.81 -25.91
C LEU A 372 4.69 15.13 -26.68
N GLU A 373 3.48 15.67 -26.67
CA GLU A 373 3.16 16.93 -27.37
C GLU A 373 2.62 18.04 -26.46
N HIS A 374 2.45 17.75 -25.17
CA HIS A 374 2.01 18.73 -24.18
C HIS A 374 3.23 19.37 -23.50
N PRO A 375 3.14 20.65 -23.08
CA PRO A 375 4.22 21.32 -22.37
C PRO A 375 4.47 20.69 -21.00
N ILE A 376 5.75 20.65 -20.60
CA ILE A 376 6.20 20.24 -19.27
C ILE A 376 6.92 21.40 -18.61
N VAL A 377 6.31 21.94 -17.57
CA VAL A 377 6.82 23.03 -16.74
C VAL A 377 7.90 22.51 -15.80
N VAL A 378 8.99 23.26 -15.65
CA VAL A 378 10.15 22.90 -14.82
C VAL A 378 10.16 23.66 -13.48
N MET A 379 11.00 23.22 -12.55
CA MET A 379 11.11 23.79 -11.19
C MET A 379 9.76 23.77 -10.42
N GLY A 380 8.98 22.71 -10.64
CA GLY A 380 7.61 22.59 -10.15
C GLY A 380 7.49 22.05 -8.73
N SER A 381 8.56 21.51 -8.12
CA SER A 381 8.47 20.82 -6.82
C SER A 381 7.87 21.68 -5.70
N LYS A 382 8.23 22.98 -5.67
CA LYS A 382 7.72 23.92 -4.66
C LYS A 382 6.23 24.18 -4.86
N ILE A 383 5.79 24.38 -6.10
CA ILE A 383 4.37 24.59 -6.42
C ILE A 383 3.56 23.33 -6.11
N ALA A 384 4.07 22.16 -6.51
CA ALA A 384 3.49 20.87 -6.22
C ALA A 384 3.24 20.71 -4.72
N ARG A 385 4.27 20.93 -3.89
CA ARG A 385 4.19 20.76 -2.43
C ARG A 385 3.36 21.84 -1.72
N GLU A 386 3.57 23.12 -2.04
CA GLU A 386 3.04 24.23 -1.24
C GLU A 386 1.68 24.73 -1.70
N LYS A 387 1.38 24.66 -3.00
CA LYS A 387 0.11 25.17 -3.56
C LYS A 387 -0.88 24.05 -3.88
N TYR A 388 -0.38 22.92 -4.35
CA TYR A 388 -1.20 21.79 -4.75
C TYR A 388 -1.15 20.62 -3.77
N THR A 389 -0.35 20.71 -2.70
CA THR A 389 -0.20 19.66 -1.67
C THR A 389 0.07 18.27 -2.23
N VAL A 390 0.78 18.20 -3.37
CA VAL A 390 1.16 16.96 -4.02
C VAL A 390 2.24 16.27 -3.19
N THR A 391 1.93 15.06 -2.72
CA THR A 391 2.82 14.24 -1.87
C THR A 391 3.35 13.00 -2.59
N SER A 392 2.80 12.69 -3.77
CA SER A 392 3.17 11.55 -4.60
C SER A 392 2.81 11.82 -6.06
N TYR A 393 3.47 11.09 -6.95
CA TYR A 393 3.33 11.26 -8.40
C TYR A 393 3.00 9.91 -9.07
N PRO A 394 2.24 9.92 -10.18
CA PRO A 394 1.62 11.11 -10.76
C PRO A 394 0.39 11.57 -9.96
N MET A 395 0.03 12.85 -10.15
CA MET A 395 -1.17 13.46 -9.60
C MET A 395 -1.78 14.37 -10.64
N THR A 396 -2.99 14.07 -11.09
CA THR A 396 -3.65 14.78 -12.21
C THR A 396 -4.87 15.54 -11.70
N PHE A 397 -5.00 16.81 -12.05
CA PHE A 397 -6.16 17.66 -11.75
C PHE A 397 -6.90 17.99 -13.03
N PHE A 398 -8.23 18.07 -12.94
CA PHE A 398 -9.12 18.39 -14.04
C PHE A 398 -9.80 19.72 -13.78
N LEU A 399 -9.46 20.71 -14.60
CA LEU A 399 -9.93 22.08 -14.50
C LEU A 399 -11.00 22.31 -15.56
N ASP A 400 -12.10 22.95 -15.18
CA ASP A 400 -13.10 23.43 -16.15
C ASP A 400 -12.60 24.65 -16.94
N ARG A 401 -13.43 25.14 -17.87
CA ARG A 401 -13.14 26.30 -18.73
C ARG A 401 -12.92 27.61 -17.97
N GLN A 402 -13.30 27.68 -16.70
CA GLN A 402 -13.06 28.82 -15.82
C GLN A 402 -11.77 28.65 -14.98
N GLY A 403 -11.06 27.53 -15.14
CA GLY A 403 -9.87 27.18 -14.37
C GLY A 403 -10.20 26.71 -12.96
N VAL A 404 -11.43 26.27 -12.69
CA VAL A 404 -11.84 25.71 -11.40
C VAL A 404 -11.55 24.21 -11.40
N ILE A 405 -10.90 23.74 -10.34
CA ILE A 405 -10.59 22.31 -10.18
C ILE A 405 -11.91 21.59 -9.85
N ARG A 406 -12.33 20.70 -10.73
CA ARG A 406 -13.58 19.94 -10.59
C ARG A 406 -13.36 18.51 -10.16
N ASP A 407 -12.20 17.96 -10.49
CA ASP A 407 -11.84 16.60 -10.17
C ASP A 407 -10.31 16.44 -10.09
N TYR A 408 -9.86 15.31 -9.56
CA TYR A 408 -8.47 14.89 -9.59
C TYR A 408 -8.37 13.36 -9.77
N HIS A 409 -7.16 12.89 -10.07
CA HIS A 409 -6.80 11.47 -10.16
C HIS A 409 -5.41 11.28 -9.55
N HIS A 410 -5.27 10.25 -8.71
CA HIS A 410 -4.04 9.92 -8.01
C HIS A 410 -3.41 8.67 -8.60
N GLY A 411 -2.10 8.71 -8.84
CA GLY A 411 -1.37 7.57 -9.36
C GLY A 411 -1.76 7.25 -10.81
N PHE A 412 -1.22 6.14 -11.29
CA PHE A 412 -1.59 5.59 -12.59
C PHE A 412 -1.32 4.09 -12.61
N ASP A 413 -2.37 3.32 -12.84
CA ASP A 413 -2.32 1.90 -13.18
C ASP A 413 -2.90 1.68 -14.59
N LYS A 414 -2.50 0.60 -15.25
CA LYS A 414 -3.08 0.24 -16.56
C LYS A 414 -4.60 0.05 -16.44
N GLY A 415 -5.35 0.76 -17.29
CA GLY A 415 -6.81 0.87 -17.25
C GLY A 415 -7.28 2.26 -16.83
N ASP A 416 -6.45 3.01 -16.10
CA ASP A 416 -6.80 4.36 -15.64
C ASP A 416 -6.97 5.33 -16.80
N GLU A 417 -6.42 5.04 -18.00
CA GLU A 417 -6.65 5.84 -19.20
C GLU A 417 -8.15 6.06 -19.50
N VAL A 418 -8.99 5.07 -19.18
CA VAL A 418 -10.46 5.17 -19.33
C VAL A 418 -11.05 6.11 -18.28
N THR A 419 -10.55 6.07 -17.05
CA THR A 419 -10.97 6.96 -15.96
C THR A 419 -10.58 8.41 -16.26
N LEU A 420 -9.34 8.64 -16.70
CA LEU A 420 -8.87 9.97 -17.11
C LEU A 420 -9.72 10.54 -18.25
N GLN A 421 -10.03 9.71 -19.25
CA GLN A 421 -10.92 10.09 -20.36
C GLN A 421 -12.31 10.48 -19.86
N ARG A 422 -12.94 9.66 -19.02
CA ARG A 422 -14.29 9.91 -18.49
C ARG A 422 -14.36 11.22 -17.70
N LYS A 423 -13.31 11.53 -16.93
CA LYS A 423 -13.22 12.79 -16.17
C LYS A 423 -13.17 14.01 -17.12
N VAL A 424 -12.46 13.91 -18.24
CA VAL A 424 -12.46 14.94 -19.29
C VAL A 424 -13.83 15.07 -19.95
N GLU A 425 -14.44 13.96 -20.36
CA GLU A 425 -15.77 13.95 -21.01
C GLU A 425 -16.83 14.62 -20.14
N LYS A 426 -16.85 14.31 -18.84
CA LYS A 426 -17.76 14.96 -17.87
C LYS A 426 -17.60 16.48 -17.81
N LEU A 427 -16.40 17.01 -18.04
CA LEU A 427 -16.16 18.46 -18.08
C LEU A 427 -16.50 19.10 -19.42
N LEU A 428 -16.70 18.31 -20.47
CA LEU A 428 -17.12 18.81 -21.78
C LEU A 428 -18.65 18.86 -21.91
N GLU A 429 -19.39 18.17 -21.05
CA GLU A 429 -20.86 18.22 -20.97
C GLU A 429 -21.41 19.52 -20.35
N HIS A 430 -20.54 20.35 -19.76
CA HIS A 430 -20.86 21.58 -19.04
C HIS A 430 -19.97 22.74 -19.51
#